data_AF-A0A1I3TGD4-F1
#
_entry.id   AF-A0A1I3TGD4-F1
#
_cell.length_a   1.000
_cell.length_b   1.000
_cell.length_c   1.000
_cell.angle_alpha   90.00
_cell.angle_beta   90.00
_cell.angle_gamma   90.00
#
_symmetry.space_group_name_H-M   'P 1'
#
loop_
_entity.id
_entity.type
_entity.pdbx_description
1 polymer ?
#
loop_
_entity_poly.entity_id
_entity_poly.type
_entity_poly.pdbx_seq_one_letter_code
_entity_poly.pdbx_strand_id
1 'polypeptide(L)'
;MEKIKFGIIGHGWRADFYLRIARELPERFEAARMLVRREETAAALRAAWGVAVYRDLDAFLADADLDFVVVSVPWDVCPVYIRELAARGVPVLAETPPAPDLAGLTALYEAVGGEAKVQVAEQLLFQPMHAARIALARSGKLGDVSQAQVSVAHGYHGISLIRQFLGVRFEEAVVSGQRFVSPIVEGPGRQGPPREEIVKDSSQDIVFLRFGDKLGVLDFTGDQYFSWIRRERVLVRGPRGEIIGDEAAWLQDFRTPVVLKLRRIDNGFDGNVLGFNYGGILLGAEWLYVNPFVPGRLTDDEVAVATSLAKMGDYARGGPSFYSLAEASQDHYLNLLVQRAIAEGATVTAEKQAWHPRS
;
A
#
# COMPACT_ATOMS: atom_id res chain seq x y z
N MET A 1 -19.98 -11.03 11.67
CA MET A 1 -18.56 -11.38 11.46
C MET A 1 -17.89 -11.29 12.82
N GLU A 2 -17.05 -12.24 13.18
CA GLU A 2 -16.31 -12.16 14.44
C GLU A 2 -15.31 -11.00 14.39
N LYS A 3 -15.19 -10.29 15.53
CA LYS A 3 -14.30 -9.15 15.70
C LYS A 3 -12.85 -9.57 15.47
N ILE A 4 -12.08 -8.76 14.75
CA ILE A 4 -10.66 -9.03 14.48
C ILE A 4 -9.83 -8.47 15.63
N LYS A 5 -9.14 -9.35 16.37
CA LYS A 5 -8.25 -8.98 17.47
C LYS A 5 -6.81 -9.12 17.01
N PHE A 6 -6.03 -8.04 17.07
CA PHE A 6 -4.65 -8.06 16.63
C PHE A 6 -3.73 -7.38 17.64
N GLY A 7 -2.47 -7.83 17.67
CA GLY A 7 -1.40 -7.18 18.40
C GLY A 7 -0.58 -6.28 17.47
N ILE A 8 0.14 -5.29 18.02
CA ILE A 8 1.04 -4.43 17.23
C ILE A 8 2.44 -4.47 17.84
N ILE A 9 3.45 -4.81 17.05
CA ILE A 9 4.85 -4.65 17.43
C ILE A 9 5.37 -3.37 16.80
N GLY A 10 5.86 -2.45 17.64
CA GLY A 10 6.36 -1.14 17.22
C GLY A 10 5.39 0.01 17.50
N HIS A 11 5.86 1.22 17.24
CA HIS A 11 5.13 2.46 17.48
C HIS A 11 5.48 3.51 16.42
N GLY A 12 4.74 4.61 16.40
CA GLY A 12 4.99 5.75 15.52
C GLY A 12 3.84 5.99 14.56
N TRP A 13 4.08 6.86 13.58
CA TRP A 13 3.03 7.40 12.72
C TRP A 13 2.13 6.34 12.10
N ARG A 14 2.70 5.22 11.63
CA ARG A 14 1.95 4.13 11.00
C ARG A 14 1.18 3.28 12.01
N ALA A 15 1.77 3.00 13.18
CA ALA A 15 1.09 2.31 14.29
C ALA A 15 -0.18 3.06 14.72
N ASP A 16 -0.16 4.40 14.68
CA ASP A 16 -1.33 5.22 15.03
C ASP A 16 -2.53 5.01 14.08
N PHE A 17 -2.32 4.62 12.82
CA PHE A 17 -3.43 4.32 11.89
C PHE A 17 -4.23 3.11 12.41
N TYR A 18 -3.53 2.04 12.78
CA TYR A 18 -4.15 0.83 13.32
C TYR A 18 -4.95 1.11 14.60
N LEU A 19 -4.40 1.94 15.49
CA LEU A 19 -5.07 2.35 16.73
C LEU A 19 -6.30 3.23 16.46
N ARG A 20 -6.21 4.19 15.53
CA ARG A 20 -7.35 5.03 15.12
C ARG A 20 -8.46 4.20 14.49
N ILE A 21 -8.13 3.26 13.61
CA ILE A 21 -9.10 2.36 12.98
C ILE A 21 -9.81 1.49 14.03
N ALA A 22 -9.07 0.90 14.97
CA ALA A 22 -9.67 0.10 16.04
C ALA A 22 -10.59 0.94 16.95
N ARG A 23 -10.25 2.21 17.18
CA ARG A 23 -11.11 3.13 17.95
C ARG A 23 -12.35 3.59 17.19
N GLU A 24 -12.22 3.81 15.88
CA GLU A 24 -13.32 4.27 15.02
C GLU A 24 -14.33 3.15 14.71
N LEU A 25 -13.85 1.90 14.66
CA LEU A 25 -14.65 0.70 14.33
C LEU A 25 -14.48 -0.41 15.38
N PRO A 26 -14.81 -0.15 16.65
CA PRO A 26 -14.56 -1.05 17.78
C PRO A 26 -15.39 -2.35 17.74
N GLU A 27 -16.44 -2.40 16.93
CA GLU A 27 -17.23 -3.60 16.66
C GLU A 27 -16.55 -4.56 15.67
N ARG A 28 -15.59 -4.05 14.87
CA ARG A 28 -14.87 -4.83 13.85
C ARG A 28 -13.44 -5.13 14.23
N PHE A 29 -12.77 -4.21 14.91
CA PHE A 29 -11.33 -4.26 15.14
C PHE A 29 -10.98 -4.01 16.60
N GLU A 30 -9.95 -4.70 17.09
CA GLU A 30 -9.34 -4.47 18.40
C GLU A 30 -7.83 -4.61 18.33
N ALA A 31 -7.15 -3.48 18.55
CA ALA A 31 -5.73 -3.46 18.86
C ALA A 31 -5.56 -3.86 20.34
N ALA A 32 -5.51 -5.17 20.60
CA ALA A 32 -5.60 -5.73 21.95
C ALA A 32 -4.37 -5.41 22.81
N ARG A 33 -3.19 -5.37 22.18
CA ARG A 33 -1.91 -5.21 22.87
C ARG A 33 -0.82 -4.68 21.95
N MET A 34 0.16 -4.02 22.54
CA MET A 34 1.34 -3.53 21.83
C MET A 34 2.64 -4.01 22.47
N LEU A 35 3.68 -4.19 21.65
CA LEU A 35 5.05 -4.46 22.08
C LEU A 35 5.94 -3.28 21.71
N VAL A 36 6.50 -2.62 22.73
CA VAL A 36 7.55 -1.59 22.58
C VAL A 36 8.61 -1.78 23.65
N ARG A 37 9.88 -1.57 23.33
CA ARG A 37 10.98 -1.89 24.27
C ARG A 37 11.15 -0.86 25.40
N ARG A 38 10.90 0.43 25.11
CA ARG A 38 11.18 1.55 26.03
C ARG A 38 9.98 1.84 26.92
N GLU A 39 10.20 1.91 28.24
CA GLU A 39 9.12 2.18 29.20
C GLU A 39 8.48 3.56 29.01
N GLU A 40 9.27 4.59 28.68
CA GLU A 40 8.75 5.92 28.38
C GLU A 40 7.74 5.90 27.22
N THR A 41 8.06 5.16 26.15
CA THR A 41 7.15 4.96 25.01
C THR A 41 5.92 4.15 25.42
N ALA A 42 6.10 3.12 26.25
CA ALA A 42 4.99 2.31 26.74
C ALA A 42 4.02 3.15 27.60
N ALA A 43 4.54 3.97 28.50
CA ALA A 43 3.74 4.87 29.32
C ALA A 43 2.96 5.88 28.47
N ALA A 44 3.59 6.47 27.45
CA ALA A 44 2.92 7.38 26.52
C ALA A 44 1.79 6.71 25.74
N LEU A 45 2.00 5.47 25.26
CA LEU A 45 0.97 4.70 24.55
C LEU A 45 -0.20 4.32 25.46
N ARG A 46 0.07 3.89 26.69
CA ARG A 46 -0.99 3.61 27.68
C ARG A 46 -1.82 4.85 27.97
N ALA A 47 -1.16 6.00 28.16
CA ALA A 47 -1.84 7.26 28.43
C ALA A 47 -2.67 7.76 27.24
N ALA A 48 -2.15 7.66 26.01
CA ALA A 48 -2.80 8.18 24.81
C ALA A 48 -3.93 7.28 24.29
N TRP A 49 -3.77 5.95 24.41
CA TRP A 49 -4.64 4.97 23.74
C TRP A 49 -5.33 3.98 24.68
N GLY A 50 -4.93 3.90 25.95
CA GLY A 50 -5.50 2.94 26.90
C GLY A 50 -5.21 1.47 26.56
N VAL A 51 -4.23 1.20 25.68
CA VAL A 51 -3.88 -0.15 25.23
C VAL A 51 -2.90 -0.84 26.17
N ALA A 52 -3.00 -2.16 26.31
CA ALA A 52 -2.01 -2.94 27.06
C ALA A 52 -0.66 -2.92 26.34
N VAL A 53 0.43 -2.65 27.06
CA VAL A 53 1.77 -2.55 26.49
C VAL A 53 2.76 -3.45 27.21
N TYR A 54 3.42 -4.28 26.43
CA TYR A 54 4.43 -5.27 26.81
C TYR A 54 5.81 -4.82 26.31
N ARG A 55 6.87 -5.36 26.90
CA ARG A 55 8.27 -4.97 26.59
C ARG A 55 9.13 -6.10 26.04
N ASP A 56 8.68 -7.33 26.15
CA ASP A 56 9.29 -8.53 25.58
C ASP A 56 8.25 -9.35 24.81
N LEU A 57 8.73 -10.13 23.83
CA LEU A 57 7.88 -10.85 22.90
C LEU A 57 7.13 -12.01 23.57
N ASP A 58 7.74 -12.66 24.56
CA ASP A 58 7.15 -13.82 25.23
C ASP A 58 5.94 -13.39 26.07
N ALA A 59 6.07 -12.34 26.88
CA ALA A 59 4.95 -11.77 27.62
C ALA A 59 3.86 -11.20 26.71
N PHE A 60 4.24 -10.63 25.56
CA PHE A 60 3.28 -10.12 24.56
C PHE A 60 2.40 -11.25 23.99
N LEU A 61 2.99 -12.42 23.72
CA LEU A 61 2.30 -13.58 23.15
C LEU A 61 1.67 -14.50 24.20
N ALA A 62 2.04 -14.40 25.47
CA ALA A 62 1.47 -15.19 26.55
C ALA A 62 -0.05 -14.97 26.67
N ASP A 63 -0.80 -16.07 26.70
CA ASP A 63 -2.27 -16.13 26.80
C ASP A 63 -2.97 -15.16 25.83
N ALA A 64 -2.39 -15.00 24.63
CA ALA A 64 -2.85 -14.05 23.64
C ALA A 64 -3.85 -14.70 22.67
N ASP A 65 -5.12 -14.32 22.77
CA ASP A 65 -6.15 -14.60 21.76
C ASP A 65 -6.08 -13.53 20.65
N LEU A 66 -5.11 -13.67 19.74
CA LEU A 66 -4.90 -12.78 18.60
C LEU A 66 -5.10 -13.53 17.29
N ASP A 67 -5.83 -12.94 16.34
CA ASP A 67 -5.92 -13.45 14.98
C ASP A 67 -4.56 -13.33 14.25
N PHE A 68 -3.83 -12.23 14.50
CA PHE A 68 -2.52 -11.95 13.92
C PHE A 68 -1.78 -10.82 14.66
N VAL A 69 -0.53 -10.58 14.26
CA VAL A 69 0.31 -9.48 14.75
C VAL A 69 0.72 -8.56 13.60
N VAL A 70 0.51 -7.27 13.79
CA VAL A 70 1.03 -6.21 12.92
C VAL A 70 2.46 -5.89 13.30
N VAL A 71 3.39 -5.95 12.34
CA VAL A 71 4.80 -5.60 12.53
C VAL A 71 5.06 -4.25 11.89
N SER A 72 5.09 -3.19 12.72
CA SER A 72 5.28 -1.78 12.32
C SER A 72 6.53 -1.21 13.00
N VAL A 73 7.69 -1.69 12.58
CA VAL A 73 9.03 -1.36 13.13
C VAL A 73 9.97 -0.86 12.02
N PRO A 74 11.15 -0.30 12.35
CA PRO A 74 12.16 0.04 11.36
C PRO A 74 12.54 -1.15 10.44
N TRP A 75 12.97 -0.84 9.21
CA TRP A 75 13.17 -1.84 8.14
C TRP A 75 14.15 -2.95 8.50
N ASP A 76 15.22 -2.63 9.23
CA ASP A 76 16.22 -3.59 9.71
C ASP A 76 15.69 -4.53 10.80
N VAL A 77 14.68 -4.09 11.55
CA VAL A 77 14.05 -4.86 12.63
C VAL A 77 12.86 -5.70 12.13
N CYS A 78 12.20 -5.26 11.06
CA CYS A 78 11.04 -5.94 10.46
C CYS A 78 11.28 -7.45 10.18
N PRO A 79 12.34 -7.85 9.44
CA PRO A 79 12.57 -9.27 9.13
C PRO A 79 12.84 -10.12 10.38
N VAL A 80 13.37 -9.52 11.45
CA VAL A 80 13.63 -10.23 12.73
C VAL A 80 12.31 -10.65 13.35
N TYR A 81 11.35 -9.72 13.52
CA TYR A 81 10.06 -10.07 14.10
C TYR A 81 9.20 -10.96 13.21
N ILE A 82 9.26 -10.78 11.88
CA ILE A 82 8.55 -11.68 10.96
C ILE A 82 9.03 -13.12 11.18
N ARG A 83 10.35 -13.35 11.25
CA ARG A 83 10.92 -14.69 11.50
C ARG A 83 10.53 -15.26 12.86
N GLU A 84 10.64 -14.47 13.92
CA GLU A 84 10.29 -14.91 15.28
C GLU A 84 8.81 -15.29 15.40
N LEU A 85 7.91 -14.51 14.81
CA LEU A 85 6.48 -14.79 14.82
C LEU A 85 6.14 -16.00 13.95
N ALA A 86 6.72 -16.09 12.76
CA ALA A 86 6.52 -17.23 11.86
C ALA A 86 6.99 -18.55 12.50
N ALA A 87 8.14 -18.56 13.17
CA ALA A 87 8.66 -19.72 13.89
C ALA A 87 7.74 -20.18 15.03
N ARG A 88 6.92 -19.27 15.57
CA ARG A 88 5.93 -19.53 16.62
C ARG A 88 4.52 -19.81 16.07
N GLY A 89 4.37 -19.89 14.74
CA GLY A 89 3.08 -20.11 14.08
C GLY A 89 2.10 -18.94 14.17
N VAL A 90 2.57 -17.74 14.53
CA VAL A 90 1.73 -16.54 14.66
C VAL A 90 1.58 -15.86 13.30
N PRO A 91 0.35 -15.63 12.79
CA PRO A 91 0.15 -14.92 11.54
C PRO A 91 0.64 -13.47 11.62
N VAL A 92 1.23 -12.96 10.54
CA VAL A 92 1.91 -11.66 10.50
C VAL A 92 1.34 -10.78 9.39
N LEU A 93 1.02 -9.53 9.75
CA LEU A 93 0.85 -8.42 8.81
C LEU A 93 2.04 -7.47 8.95
N ALA A 94 3.00 -7.55 8.05
CA ALA A 94 4.19 -6.70 8.09
C ALA A 94 3.99 -5.38 7.34
N GLU A 95 4.52 -4.28 7.86
CA GLU A 95 4.65 -3.05 7.07
C GLU A 95 5.64 -3.22 5.91
N THR A 96 5.50 -2.37 4.89
CA THR A 96 6.35 -2.40 3.69
C THR A 96 7.58 -1.49 3.86
N PRO A 97 8.78 -1.91 3.42
CA PRO A 97 9.14 -3.21 2.88
C PRO A 97 9.46 -4.22 4.01
N PRO A 98 9.37 -5.53 3.73
CA PRO A 98 9.58 -6.57 4.73
C PRO A 98 11.05 -6.76 5.13
N ALA A 99 12.00 -6.28 4.32
CA ALA A 99 13.44 -6.23 4.62
C ALA A 99 14.10 -5.08 3.86
N PRO A 100 15.28 -4.58 4.29
CA PRO A 100 15.87 -3.36 3.73
C PRO A 100 16.52 -3.57 2.35
N ASP A 101 17.11 -4.73 2.09
CA ASP A 101 17.89 -5.01 0.87
C ASP A 101 17.63 -6.43 0.33
N LEU A 102 18.20 -6.73 -0.85
CA LEU A 102 18.00 -8.01 -1.54
C LEU A 102 18.47 -9.21 -0.70
N ALA A 103 19.60 -9.09 0.00
CA ALA A 103 20.10 -10.17 0.84
C ALA A 103 19.15 -10.45 2.01
N GLY A 104 18.63 -9.40 2.65
CA GLY A 104 17.62 -9.48 3.69
C GLY A 104 16.29 -10.06 3.20
N LEU A 105 15.83 -9.67 2.02
CA LEU A 105 14.61 -10.22 1.40
C LEU A 105 14.75 -11.73 1.14
N THR A 106 15.86 -12.14 0.53
CA THR A 106 16.13 -13.55 0.22
C THR A 106 16.24 -14.39 1.50
N ALA A 107 17.04 -13.94 2.47
CA ALA A 107 17.19 -14.63 3.75
C ALA A 107 15.87 -14.72 4.52
N LEU A 108 15.06 -13.66 4.51
CA LEU A 108 13.74 -13.66 5.12
C LEU A 108 12.81 -14.69 4.45
N TYR A 109 12.74 -14.66 3.12
CA TYR A 109 11.86 -15.55 2.36
C TYR A 109 12.21 -17.03 2.56
N GLU A 110 13.50 -17.37 2.54
CA GLU A 110 13.98 -18.73 2.78
C GLU A 110 13.73 -19.20 4.21
N ALA A 111 13.88 -18.32 5.20
CA ALA A 111 13.70 -18.67 6.61
C ALA A 111 12.23 -18.84 7.03
N VAL A 112 11.31 -18.07 6.43
CA VAL A 112 9.88 -18.08 6.79
C VAL A 112 9.17 -19.32 6.24
N GLY A 113 9.55 -19.79 5.05
CA GLY A 113 8.93 -20.96 4.41
C GLY A 113 7.50 -20.72 3.91
N GLY A 114 6.98 -21.64 3.08
CA GLY A 114 5.70 -21.47 2.40
C GLY A 114 4.44 -21.65 3.26
N GLU A 115 4.56 -22.27 4.43
CA GLU A 115 3.43 -22.53 5.33
C GLU A 115 3.14 -21.38 6.30
N ALA A 116 4.09 -20.46 6.48
CA ALA A 116 3.93 -19.34 7.37
C ALA A 116 2.93 -18.32 6.82
N LYS A 117 2.02 -17.88 7.69
CA LYS A 117 0.96 -16.92 7.35
C LYS A 117 1.48 -15.48 7.41
N VAL A 118 2.28 -15.08 6.43
CA VAL A 118 2.83 -13.71 6.32
C VAL A 118 2.20 -12.98 5.15
N GLN A 119 1.58 -11.84 5.42
CA GLN A 119 1.12 -10.88 4.42
C GLN A 119 1.78 -9.51 4.69
N VAL A 120 1.84 -8.67 3.67
CA VAL A 120 2.46 -7.34 3.76
C VAL A 120 1.39 -6.27 3.54
N ALA A 121 1.38 -5.25 4.39
CA ALA A 121 0.51 -4.10 4.32
C ALA A 121 0.99 -3.11 3.24
N GLU A 122 0.99 -3.54 1.98
CA GLU A 122 0.98 -2.60 0.86
C GLU A 122 -0.44 -2.07 0.74
N GLN A 123 -0.68 -0.83 1.17
CA GLN A 123 -2.03 -0.29 1.29
C GLN A 123 -2.51 0.43 0.03
N LEU A 124 -1.62 0.94 -0.84
CA LEU A 124 -2.06 1.89 -1.89
C LEU A 124 -3.02 1.28 -2.91
N LEU A 125 -2.91 -0.01 -3.22
CA LEU A 125 -3.88 -0.71 -4.08
C LEU A 125 -5.30 -0.76 -3.48
N PHE A 126 -5.43 -0.58 -2.17
CA PHE A 126 -6.72 -0.55 -1.45
C PHE A 126 -7.21 0.87 -1.15
N GLN A 127 -6.44 1.92 -1.46
CA GLN A 127 -6.99 3.27 -1.43
C GLN A 127 -8.16 3.35 -2.42
N PRO A 128 -9.28 3.99 -2.05
CA PRO A 128 -10.53 3.81 -2.78
C PRO A 128 -10.46 4.16 -4.27
N MET A 129 -9.79 5.25 -4.62
CA MET A 129 -9.65 5.66 -6.02
C MET A 129 -8.71 4.72 -6.80
N HIS A 130 -7.64 4.22 -6.19
CA HIS A 130 -6.78 3.23 -6.85
C HIS A 130 -7.48 1.89 -7.00
N ALA A 131 -8.19 1.42 -5.98
CA ALA A 131 -8.98 0.20 -6.06
C ALA A 131 -10.02 0.28 -7.20
N ALA A 132 -10.71 1.41 -7.35
CA ALA A 132 -11.65 1.65 -8.45
C ALA A 132 -10.97 1.65 -9.83
N ARG A 133 -9.82 2.33 -9.97
CA ARG A 133 -9.02 2.34 -11.21
C ARG A 133 -8.51 0.94 -11.57
N ILE A 134 -8.05 0.16 -10.59
CA ILE A 134 -7.59 -1.22 -10.77
C ILE A 134 -8.76 -2.10 -11.21
N ALA A 135 -9.93 -1.97 -10.57
CA ALA A 135 -11.14 -2.68 -10.97
C ALA A 135 -11.54 -2.35 -12.42
N LEU A 136 -11.48 -1.08 -12.82
CA LEU A 136 -11.75 -0.65 -14.19
C LEU A 136 -10.73 -1.21 -15.20
N ALA A 137 -9.42 -1.14 -14.88
CA ALA A 137 -8.36 -1.71 -15.71
C ALA A 137 -8.56 -3.22 -15.94
N ARG A 138 -9.04 -3.94 -14.93
CA ARG A 138 -9.31 -5.39 -14.99
C ARG A 138 -10.67 -5.76 -15.58
N SER A 139 -11.55 -4.79 -15.82
CA SER A 139 -12.92 -5.04 -16.32
C SER A 139 -12.98 -5.49 -17.80
N GLY A 140 -11.87 -5.40 -18.54
CA GLY A 140 -11.82 -5.64 -19.98
C GLY A 140 -12.29 -4.48 -20.85
N LYS A 141 -12.86 -3.40 -20.26
CA LYS A 141 -13.32 -2.21 -21.00
C LYS A 141 -12.20 -1.54 -21.81
N LEU A 142 -10.97 -1.55 -21.29
CA LEU A 142 -9.79 -0.96 -21.94
C LEU A 142 -9.09 -1.93 -22.92
N GLY A 143 -9.55 -3.18 -23.02
CA GLY A 143 -8.79 -4.26 -23.64
C GLY A 143 -7.64 -4.75 -22.75
N ASP A 144 -6.63 -5.39 -23.33
CA ASP A 144 -5.41 -5.76 -22.60
C ASP A 144 -4.56 -4.51 -22.31
N VAL A 145 -4.39 -4.19 -21.03
CA VAL A 145 -3.66 -3.00 -20.60
C VAL A 145 -2.18 -3.17 -20.92
N SER A 146 -1.63 -2.26 -21.72
CA SER A 146 -0.23 -2.30 -22.18
C SER A 146 0.63 -1.19 -21.56
N GLN A 147 0.03 -0.17 -20.95
CA GLN A 147 0.79 0.93 -20.35
C GLN A 147 0.16 1.40 -19.04
N ALA A 148 1.01 1.63 -18.03
CA ALA A 148 0.66 2.30 -16.79
C ALA A 148 1.72 3.37 -16.46
N GLN A 149 1.30 4.60 -16.17
CA GLN A 149 2.18 5.64 -15.65
C GLN A 149 1.68 6.08 -14.27
N VAL A 150 2.54 6.02 -13.27
CA VAL A 150 2.19 6.27 -11.87
C VAL A 150 3.08 7.36 -11.31
N SER A 151 2.44 8.45 -10.93
CA SER A 151 3.00 9.58 -10.21
C SER A 151 2.17 9.78 -8.95
N VAL A 152 2.39 8.91 -7.96
CA VAL A 152 1.54 8.81 -6.75
C VAL A 152 2.38 8.59 -5.51
N ALA A 153 3.29 7.60 -5.56
CA ALA A 153 4.09 7.18 -4.43
C ALA A 153 5.49 6.74 -4.86
N HIS A 154 6.43 6.79 -3.91
CA HIS A 154 7.82 6.41 -4.14
C HIS A 154 8.00 4.89 -4.32
N GLY A 155 9.08 4.54 -5.00
CA GLY A 155 9.70 3.22 -4.94
C GLY A 155 8.73 2.05 -5.09
N TYR A 156 8.80 1.09 -4.16
CA TYR A 156 8.01 -0.14 -4.19
C TYR A 156 6.49 0.10 -4.18
N HIS A 157 6.00 1.17 -3.55
CA HIS A 157 4.59 1.53 -3.54
C HIS A 157 4.10 1.90 -4.96
N GLY A 158 4.87 2.74 -5.66
CA GLY A 158 4.57 3.11 -7.05
C GLY A 158 4.70 1.93 -8.01
N ILE A 159 5.71 1.07 -7.81
CA ILE A 159 5.93 -0.15 -8.59
C ILE A 159 4.78 -1.14 -8.39
N SER A 160 4.30 -1.31 -7.15
CA SER A 160 3.14 -2.14 -6.84
C SER A 160 1.92 -1.70 -7.67
N LEU A 161 1.58 -0.41 -7.64
CA LEU A 161 0.48 0.13 -8.43
C LEU A 161 0.65 -0.13 -9.93
N ILE A 162 1.85 0.09 -10.48
CA ILE A 162 2.17 -0.21 -11.88
C ILE A 162 1.87 -1.68 -12.20
N ARG A 163 2.37 -2.60 -11.38
CA ARG A 163 2.16 -4.04 -11.57
C ARG A 163 0.68 -4.41 -11.47
N GLN A 164 -0.05 -3.84 -10.50
CA GLN A 164 -1.49 -4.07 -10.34
C GLN A 164 -2.30 -3.60 -11.56
N PHE A 165 -1.97 -2.44 -12.16
CA PHE A 165 -2.64 -1.92 -13.36
C PHE A 165 -2.33 -2.74 -14.62
N LEU A 166 -1.06 -3.12 -14.80
CA LEU A 166 -0.61 -3.91 -15.95
C LEU A 166 -1.04 -5.38 -15.87
N GLY A 167 -1.44 -5.86 -14.70
CA GLY A 167 -1.78 -7.26 -14.47
C GLY A 167 -0.56 -8.19 -14.50
N VAL A 168 0.63 -7.66 -14.24
CA VAL A 168 1.90 -8.42 -14.19
C VAL A 168 2.21 -8.81 -12.75
N ARG A 169 2.88 -9.95 -12.59
CA ARG A 169 3.39 -10.48 -11.32
C ARG A 169 4.91 -10.58 -11.34
N PHE A 170 5.46 -11.69 -11.83
CA PHE A 170 6.88 -12.04 -11.73
C PHE A 170 7.58 -12.10 -13.09
N GLU A 171 6.96 -11.53 -14.12
CA GLU A 171 7.55 -11.37 -15.45
C GLU A 171 8.90 -10.66 -15.35
N GLU A 172 9.82 -11.03 -16.25
CA GLU A 172 11.11 -10.37 -16.36
C GLU A 172 10.91 -8.87 -16.60
N ALA A 173 11.64 -8.06 -15.84
CA ALA A 173 11.59 -6.62 -15.90
C ALA A 173 12.90 -6.06 -16.43
N VAL A 174 12.83 -5.15 -17.40
CA VAL A 174 13.98 -4.34 -17.83
C VAL A 174 13.75 -2.91 -17.36
N VAL A 175 14.68 -2.39 -16.57
CA VAL A 175 14.55 -1.13 -15.85
C VAL A 175 15.59 -0.13 -16.36
N SER A 176 15.15 1.09 -16.67
CA SER A 176 16.03 2.22 -16.99
C SER A 176 15.40 3.52 -16.54
N GLY A 177 16.20 4.53 -16.22
CA GLY A 177 15.65 5.79 -15.73
C GLY A 177 16.72 6.79 -15.34
N GLN A 178 16.27 7.94 -14.86
CA GLN A 178 17.14 9.03 -14.41
C GLN A 178 16.50 9.79 -13.25
N ARG A 179 17.35 10.48 -12.48
CA ARG A 179 16.94 11.43 -11.46
C ARG A 179 17.14 12.85 -11.97
N PHE A 180 16.10 13.65 -11.86
CA PHE A 180 16.13 15.07 -12.13
C PHE A 180 16.01 15.85 -10.82
N VAL A 181 16.78 16.93 -10.69
CA VAL A 181 16.71 17.82 -9.52
C VAL A 181 16.24 19.20 -9.98
N SER A 182 15.22 19.73 -9.34
CA SER A 182 14.72 21.09 -9.59
C SER A 182 14.19 21.76 -8.33
N PRO A 183 14.21 23.10 -8.27
CA PRO A 183 13.65 23.82 -7.13
C PRO A 183 12.13 23.64 -7.04
N ILE A 184 11.63 23.61 -5.80
CA ILE A 184 10.20 23.61 -5.47
C ILE A 184 9.95 24.50 -4.24
N VAL A 185 8.78 25.15 -4.20
CA VAL A 185 8.28 25.78 -2.97
C VAL A 185 7.73 24.69 -2.04
N GLU A 186 8.16 24.70 -0.79
CA GLU A 186 7.71 23.73 0.21
C GLU A 186 6.19 23.81 0.45
N GLY A 187 5.55 22.65 0.41
CA GLY A 187 4.14 22.50 0.73
C GLY A 187 3.90 22.12 2.19
N PRO A 188 2.66 21.75 2.53
CA PRO A 188 2.35 21.15 3.83
C PRO A 188 3.18 19.89 4.10
N GLY A 189 3.26 19.53 5.38
CA GLY A 189 3.80 18.24 5.82
C GLY A 189 2.90 17.59 6.86
N ARG A 190 3.44 16.58 7.56
CA ARG A 190 2.72 15.90 8.65
C ARG A 190 2.28 16.83 9.79
N GLN A 191 2.93 17.98 9.93
CA GLN A 191 2.65 18.99 10.95
C GLN A 191 1.68 20.09 10.47
N GLY A 192 1.14 19.96 9.25
CA GLY A 192 0.23 20.93 8.65
C GLY A 192 0.89 21.88 7.66
N PRO A 193 0.23 23.02 7.38
CA PRO A 193 0.70 24.03 6.41
C PRO A 193 2.07 24.64 6.73
N PRO A 194 2.83 25.09 5.71
CA PRO A 194 4.10 25.80 5.92
C PRO A 194 3.87 27.16 6.60
N ARG A 195 4.88 27.64 7.35
CA ARG A 195 4.83 28.93 8.08
C ARG A 195 5.45 30.09 7.31
N GLU A 196 6.32 29.78 6.36
CA GLU A 196 7.03 30.73 5.51
C GLU A 196 7.28 30.08 4.13
N GLU A 197 7.60 30.90 3.14
CA GLU A 197 7.95 30.41 1.80
C GLU A 197 9.41 29.97 1.77
N ILE A 198 9.65 28.69 1.56
CA ILE A 198 10.98 28.11 1.43
C ILE A 198 11.08 27.43 0.06
N VAL A 199 12.08 27.82 -0.72
CA VAL A 199 12.44 27.12 -1.95
C VAL A 199 13.56 26.14 -1.62
N LYS A 200 13.38 24.86 -1.98
CA LYS A 200 14.37 23.80 -1.79
C LYS A 200 14.52 22.95 -3.05
N ASP A 201 15.62 22.23 -3.15
CA ASP A 201 15.82 21.25 -4.22
C ASP A 201 14.94 20.02 -4.00
N SER A 202 14.26 19.58 -5.06
CA SER A 202 13.41 18.41 -5.11
C SER A 202 13.97 17.41 -6.11
N SER A 203 14.10 16.15 -5.68
CA SER A 203 14.54 15.04 -6.53
C SER A 203 13.35 14.27 -7.08
N GLN A 204 13.28 14.15 -8.40
CA GLN A 204 12.25 13.41 -9.12
C GLN A 204 12.88 12.27 -9.90
N ASP A 205 12.38 11.06 -9.68
CA ASP A 205 12.79 9.86 -10.42
C ASP A 205 11.80 9.61 -11.56
N ILE A 206 12.30 9.53 -12.79
CA ILE A 206 11.53 9.14 -13.98
C ILE A 206 12.14 7.85 -14.53
N VAL A 207 11.36 6.77 -14.45
CA VAL A 207 11.85 5.41 -14.62
C VAL A 207 10.88 4.60 -15.46
N PHE A 208 11.42 3.85 -16.40
CA PHE A 208 10.71 2.92 -17.26
C PHE A 208 10.93 1.49 -16.74
N LEU A 209 9.85 0.75 -16.54
CA LEU A 209 9.86 -0.68 -16.23
C LEU A 209 9.17 -1.42 -17.37
N ARG A 210 9.93 -2.15 -18.18
CA ARG A 210 9.39 -2.96 -19.27
C ARG A 210 9.17 -4.40 -18.82
N PHE A 211 7.96 -4.90 -18.99
CA PHE A 211 7.59 -6.30 -18.76
C PHE A 211 7.17 -6.90 -20.11
N GLY A 212 8.15 -7.36 -20.90
CA GLY A 212 7.92 -7.76 -22.29
C GLY A 212 7.39 -6.60 -23.16
N ASP A 213 6.14 -6.70 -23.59
CA ASP A 213 5.42 -5.71 -24.39
C ASP A 213 4.68 -4.64 -23.54
N LYS A 214 4.58 -4.83 -22.22
CA LYS A 214 3.95 -3.88 -21.30
C LYS A 214 4.95 -2.86 -20.76
N LEU A 215 4.49 -1.62 -20.60
CA LEU A 215 5.31 -0.49 -20.13
C LEU A 215 4.74 0.13 -18.84
N GLY A 216 5.53 0.05 -17.77
CA GLY A 216 5.38 0.85 -16.57
C GLY A 216 6.23 2.12 -16.65
N VAL A 217 5.69 3.25 -16.19
CA VAL A 217 6.46 4.48 -15.94
C VAL A 217 6.24 4.91 -14.50
N LEU A 218 7.29 4.94 -13.70
CA LEU A 218 7.30 5.57 -12.39
C LEU A 218 7.82 7.00 -12.56
N ASP A 219 7.02 7.96 -12.12
CA ASP A 219 7.35 9.38 -12.18
C ASP A 219 7.05 10.00 -10.82
N PHE A 220 8.03 10.04 -9.92
CA PHE A 220 7.76 10.41 -8.53
C PHE A 220 8.79 11.35 -7.92
N THR A 221 8.29 12.33 -7.18
CA THR A 221 9.06 13.17 -6.24
C THR A 221 8.45 13.08 -4.85
N GLY A 222 9.28 12.95 -3.82
CA GLY A 222 8.82 12.89 -2.42
C GLY A 222 8.02 14.13 -2.00
N ASP A 223 8.35 15.30 -2.56
CA ASP A 223 7.66 16.56 -2.30
C ASP A 223 6.26 16.64 -2.92
N GLN A 224 5.82 15.58 -3.60
CA GLN A 224 4.44 15.43 -4.04
C GLN A 224 3.51 15.12 -2.86
N TYR A 225 4.00 14.42 -1.83
CA TYR A 225 3.18 14.15 -0.65
C TYR A 225 2.76 15.45 0.02
N PHE A 226 1.46 15.55 0.35
CA PHE A 226 0.84 16.71 0.97
C PHE A 226 0.86 18.00 0.14
N SER A 227 1.45 17.98 -1.07
CA SER A 227 1.68 19.18 -1.87
C SER A 227 0.39 19.80 -2.39
N TRP A 228 0.31 21.12 -2.36
CA TRP A 228 -0.76 21.87 -3.03
C TRP A 228 -0.48 22.12 -4.52
N ILE A 229 0.80 22.08 -4.91
CA ILE A 229 1.27 22.49 -6.24
C ILE A 229 1.78 21.32 -7.09
N ARG A 230 1.96 20.13 -6.48
CA ARG A 230 2.25 18.88 -7.18
C ARG A 230 1.10 17.92 -6.96
N ARG A 231 0.45 17.52 -8.04
CA ARG A 231 -0.69 16.59 -8.00
C ARG A 231 -0.26 15.19 -8.35
N GLU A 232 -0.96 14.23 -7.78
CA GLU A 232 -0.91 12.85 -8.23
C GLU A 232 -1.43 12.70 -9.65
N ARG A 233 -0.81 11.81 -10.43
CA ARG A 233 -1.25 11.44 -11.77
C ARG A 233 -1.17 9.94 -11.96
N VAL A 234 -2.21 9.39 -12.56
CA VAL A 234 -2.27 8.00 -12.99
C VAL A 234 -2.73 7.98 -14.44
N LEU A 235 -2.03 7.25 -15.30
CA LEU A 235 -2.45 6.93 -16.66
C LEU A 235 -2.46 5.41 -16.80
N VAL A 236 -3.53 4.84 -17.34
CA VAL A 236 -3.61 3.42 -17.69
C VAL A 236 -4.19 3.31 -19.10
N ARG A 237 -3.54 2.55 -19.99
CA ARG A 237 -3.97 2.41 -21.38
C ARG A 237 -4.01 0.97 -21.83
N GLY A 238 -5.06 0.64 -22.55
CA GLY A 238 -5.14 -0.54 -23.40
C GLY A 238 -5.65 -0.14 -24.80
N PRO A 239 -5.74 -1.09 -25.74
CA PRO A 239 -6.09 -0.80 -27.12
C PRO A 239 -7.52 -0.27 -27.32
N ARG A 240 -8.39 -0.38 -26.32
CA ARG A 240 -9.80 0.04 -26.41
C ARG A 240 -10.13 1.27 -25.58
N GLY A 241 -9.18 1.81 -24.83
CA GLY A 241 -9.45 2.94 -23.95
C GLY A 241 -8.33 3.27 -22.98
N GLU A 242 -8.56 4.30 -22.19
CA GLU A 242 -7.64 4.77 -21.17
C GLU A 242 -8.33 5.29 -19.91
N ILE A 243 -7.57 5.37 -18.84
CA ILE A 243 -7.88 6.08 -17.60
C ILE A 243 -6.83 7.18 -17.44
N ILE A 244 -7.27 8.43 -17.24
CA ILE A 244 -6.40 9.57 -16.92
C ILE A 244 -6.91 10.19 -15.63
N GLY A 245 -6.18 10.00 -14.53
CA GLY A 245 -6.59 10.50 -13.22
C GLY A 245 -7.95 9.92 -12.83
N ASP A 246 -8.97 10.76 -12.74
CA ASP A 246 -10.35 10.37 -12.42
C ASP A 246 -11.27 10.33 -13.66
N GLU A 247 -10.73 10.39 -14.88
CA GLU A 247 -11.49 10.25 -16.12
C GLU A 247 -11.16 8.94 -16.82
N ALA A 248 -12.16 8.36 -17.49
CA ALA A 248 -12.01 7.15 -18.28
C ALA A 248 -12.74 7.28 -19.61
N ALA A 249 -12.09 6.79 -20.67
CA ALA A 249 -12.67 6.75 -22.01
C ALA A 249 -12.43 5.37 -22.63
N TRP A 250 -13.44 4.79 -23.27
CA TRP A 250 -13.30 3.54 -24.02
C TRP A 250 -14.34 3.39 -25.12
N LEU A 251 -14.14 2.41 -25.98
CA LEU A 251 -15.08 2.03 -27.04
C LEU A 251 -16.03 0.91 -26.56
N GLN A 252 -17.34 1.21 -26.46
CA GLN A 252 -18.36 0.17 -26.21
C GLN A 252 -18.46 -0.77 -27.42
N ASP A 253 -18.43 -0.20 -28.62
CA ASP A 253 -18.26 -0.87 -29.90
C ASP A 253 -17.33 -0.02 -30.78
N PHE A 254 -17.06 -0.44 -32.02
CA PHE A 254 -16.11 0.25 -32.92
C PHE A 254 -16.53 1.68 -33.34
N ARG A 255 -17.75 2.14 -33.00
CA ARG A 255 -18.28 3.48 -33.32
C ARG A 255 -18.77 4.27 -32.11
N THR A 256 -19.00 3.61 -30.98
CA THR A 256 -19.62 4.23 -29.80
C THR A 256 -18.57 4.53 -28.71
N PRO A 257 -18.09 5.78 -28.60
CA PRO A 257 -17.23 6.18 -27.50
C PRO A 257 -18.03 6.37 -26.22
N VAL A 258 -17.46 5.93 -25.10
CA VAL A 258 -17.93 6.21 -23.75
C VAL A 258 -16.86 7.04 -23.06
N VAL A 259 -17.25 8.16 -22.48
CA VAL A 259 -16.36 9.02 -21.69
C VAL A 259 -17.08 9.32 -20.38
N LEU A 260 -16.48 8.90 -19.27
CA LEU A 260 -17.07 9.01 -17.94
C LEU A 260 -16.02 9.45 -16.92
N LYS A 261 -16.52 9.97 -15.80
CA LYS A 261 -15.70 10.38 -14.66
C LYS A 261 -15.91 9.43 -13.48
N LEU A 262 -14.82 9.00 -12.85
CA LEU A 262 -14.81 8.34 -11.56
C LEU A 262 -15.19 9.39 -10.50
N ARG A 263 -16.36 9.22 -9.89
CA ARG A 263 -16.92 10.15 -8.91
C ARG A 263 -16.84 9.56 -7.52
N ARG A 264 -16.17 10.27 -6.63
CA ARG A 264 -16.19 10.01 -5.19
C ARG A 264 -17.59 10.34 -4.64
N ILE A 265 -18.12 9.46 -3.80
CA ILE A 265 -19.37 9.67 -3.07
C ILE A 265 -19.06 9.77 -1.60
N ASP A 266 -19.21 10.98 -1.06
CA ASP A 266 -19.12 11.27 0.37
C ASP A 266 -20.53 11.51 0.94
N ASN A 267 -20.76 11.02 2.16
CA ASN A 267 -22.00 11.22 2.91
C ASN A 267 -21.92 12.47 3.80
N GLY A 268 -23.07 12.97 4.25
CA GLY A 268 -23.15 14.13 5.16
C GLY A 268 -23.32 15.49 4.47
N PHE A 269 -23.47 15.54 3.15
CA PHE A 269 -23.70 16.76 2.37
C PHE A 269 -25.11 16.79 1.77
N ASP A 270 -25.62 17.99 1.44
CA ASP A 270 -26.84 18.19 0.66
C ASP A 270 -28.10 17.45 1.18
N GLY A 271 -28.27 17.40 2.50
CA GLY A 271 -29.41 16.73 3.16
C GLY A 271 -29.23 15.22 3.38
N ASN A 272 -28.09 14.65 2.99
CA ASN A 272 -27.72 13.28 3.35
C ASN A 272 -27.42 13.17 4.86
N VAL A 273 -28.28 12.46 5.59
CA VAL A 273 -28.21 12.29 7.05
C VAL A 273 -27.41 11.04 7.51
N LEU A 274 -26.63 10.41 6.62
CA LEU A 274 -25.87 9.18 6.90
C LEU A 274 -24.53 9.43 7.62
N GLY A 275 -24.25 10.68 8.03
CA GLY A 275 -23.03 11.11 8.70
C GLY A 275 -21.87 11.47 7.76
N PHE A 276 -20.84 12.12 8.29
CA PHE A 276 -19.65 12.55 7.52
C PHE A 276 -18.64 11.41 7.34
N ASN A 277 -18.92 10.53 6.38
CA ASN A 277 -18.08 9.40 6.02
C ASN A 277 -18.04 9.20 4.49
N TYR A 278 -17.15 8.34 4.03
CA TYR A 278 -16.96 8.05 2.62
C TYR A 278 -17.74 6.80 2.19
N GLY A 279 -18.50 6.87 1.10
CA GLY A 279 -19.36 5.77 0.61
C GLY A 279 -18.73 4.90 -0.48
N GLY A 280 -18.04 5.47 -1.47
CA GLY A 280 -17.46 4.70 -2.58
C GLY A 280 -17.08 5.51 -3.83
N ILE A 281 -16.69 4.83 -4.90
CA ILE A 281 -16.39 5.41 -6.23
C ILE A 281 -17.38 4.88 -7.26
N LEU A 282 -18.06 5.80 -7.96
CA LEU A 282 -18.93 5.53 -9.10
C LEU A 282 -18.24 5.79 -10.43
N LEU A 283 -18.54 5.00 -11.46
CA LEU A 283 -18.30 5.33 -12.87
C LEU A 283 -19.65 5.31 -13.60
N GLY A 284 -20.22 6.49 -13.86
CA GLY A 284 -21.61 6.58 -14.28
C GLY A 284 -22.54 6.03 -13.20
N ALA A 285 -23.24 4.93 -13.50
CA ALA A 285 -24.14 4.23 -12.56
C ALA A 285 -23.50 3.01 -11.86
N GLU A 286 -22.27 2.65 -12.23
CA GLU A 286 -21.58 1.46 -11.72
C GLU A 286 -20.71 1.81 -10.51
N TRP A 287 -20.89 1.08 -9.40
CA TRP A 287 -20.00 1.17 -8.24
C TRP A 287 -18.75 0.36 -8.48
N LEU A 288 -17.65 1.05 -8.83
CA LEU A 288 -16.33 0.41 -8.99
C LEU A 288 -15.69 0.07 -7.64
N TYR A 289 -16.04 0.83 -6.60
CA TYR A 289 -15.60 0.60 -5.24
C TYR A 289 -16.71 1.01 -4.26
N VAL A 290 -16.97 0.18 -3.24
CA VAL A 290 -17.88 0.48 -2.13
C VAL A 290 -17.09 0.38 -0.83
N ASN A 291 -17.15 1.41 0.01
CA ASN A 291 -16.44 1.43 1.28
C ASN A 291 -17.11 0.46 2.27
N PRO A 292 -16.42 -0.63 2.69
CA PRO A 292 -17.01 -1.61 3.61
C PRO A 292 -16.99 -1.15 5.08
N PHE A 293 -16.49 0.06 5.36
CA PHE A 293 -16.27 0.58 6.71
C PHE A 293 -17.21 1.72 7.11
N VAL A 294 -18.28 1.96 6.35
CA VAL A 294 -19.35 2.89 6.76
C VAL A 294 -20.01 2.39 8.06
N PRO A 295 -20.28 3.25 9.06
CA PRO A 295 -20.22 4.72 9.03
C PRO A 295 -18.89 5.35 9.51
N GLY A 296 -17.81 4.56 9.63
CA GLY A 296 -16.52 5.02 10.15
C GLY A 296 -15.91 6.19 9.37
N ARG A 297 -15.39 7.17 10.11
CA ARG A 297 -14.81 8.43 9.59
C ARG A 297 -13.32 8.29 9.35
N LEU A 298 -12.97 7.44 8.38
CA LEU A 298 -11.60 7.12 8.03
C LEU A 298 -11.11 7.95 6.82
N THR A 299 -9.84 8.35 6.85
CA THR A 299 -9.15 8.86 5.66
C THR A 299 -8.96 7.76 4.61
N ASP A 300 -8.63 8.11 3.36
CA ASP A 300 -8.42 7.11 2.29
C ASP A 300 -7.28 6.11 2.62
N ASP A 301 -6.21 6.57 3.28
CA ASP A 301 -5.15 5.71 3.80
C ASP A 301 -5.66 4.79 4.92
N GLU A 302 -6.51 5.29 5.82
CA GLU A 302 -7.08 4.48 6.90
C GLU A 302 -8.10 3.46 6.38
N VAL A 303 -8.87 3.79 5.35
CA VAL A 303 -9.73 2.82 4.64
C VAL A 303 -8.87 1.72 4.00
N ALA A 304 -7.74 2.09 3.40
CA ALA A 304 -6.81 1.14 2.82
C ALA A 304 -6.17 0.22 3.87
N VAL A 305 -5.70 0.78 4.99
CA VAL A 305 -5.13 0.02 6.11
C VAL A 305 -6.19 -0.86 6.79
N ALA A 306 -7.42 -0.37 6.96
CA ALA A 306 -8.54 -1.17 7.47
C ALA A 306 -8.88 -2.33 6.52
N THR A 307 -8.74 -2.13 5.21
CA THR A 307 -8.86 -3.20 4.20
C THR A 307 -7.78 -4.26 4.41
N SER A 308 -6.53 -3.87 4.65
CA SER A 308 -5.44 -4.81 4.97
C SER A 308 -5.70 -5.59 6.26
N LEU A 309 -6.21 -4.93 7.32
CA LEU A 309 -6.60 -5.59 8.57
C LEU A 309 -7.73 -6.62 8.34
N ALA A 310 -8.77 -6.23 7.60
CA ALA A 310 -9.89 -7.13 7.28
C ALA A 310 -9.44 -8.35 6.49
N LYS A 311 -8.65 -8.13 5.42
CA LYS A 311 -8.11 -9.21 4.59
C LYS A 311 -7.13 -10.10 5.35
N MET A 312 -6.36 -9.54 6.27
CA MET A 312 -5.50 -10.34 7.15
C MET A 312 -6.31 -11.20 8.12
N GLY A 313 -7.40 -10.67 8.68
CA GLY A 313 -8.33 -11.46 9.49
C GLY A 313 -8.92 -12.63 8.71
N ASP A 314 -9.35 -12.40 7.46
CA ASP A 314 -9.84 -13.46 6.57
C ASP A 314 -8.74 -14.50 6.28
N TYR A 315 -7.53 -14.04 5.93
CA TYR A 315 -6.38 -14.90 5.65
C TYR A 315 -5.94 -15.75 6.87
N ALA A 316 -5.90 -15.14 8.06
CA ALA A 316 -5.59 -15.84 9.31
C ALA A 316 -6.57 -17.00 9.56
N ARG A 317 -7.84 -16.82 9.20
CA ARG A 317 -8.93 -17.81 9.30
C ARG A 317 -9.00 -18.79 8.12
N GLY A 318 -8.01 -18.78 7.22
CA GLY A 318 -7.91 -19.72 6.10
C GLY A 318 -8.42 -19.17 4.76
N GLY A 319 -8.71 -17.87 4.68
CA GLY A 319 -9.01 -17.17 3.44
C GLY A 319 -7.78 -17.03 2.51
N PRO A 320 -7.96 -16.43 1.31
CA PRO A 320 -6.91 -16.32 0.32
C PRO A 320 -5.83 -15.32 0.72
N SER A 321 -4.60 -15.52 0.23
CA SER A 321 -3.57 -14.48 0.26
C SER A 321 -4.02 -13.25 -0.52
N PHE A 322 -3.70 -12.06 -0.01
CA PHE A 322 -4.05 -10.79 -0.66
C PHE A 322 -2.84 -9.94 -1.03
N TYR A 323 -1.74 -10.04 -0.30
CA TYR A 323 -0.46 -9.42 -0.64
C TYR A 323 0.67 -10.20 0.05
N SER A 324 1.22 -11.16 -0.67
CA SER A 324 2.17 -12.12 -0.09
C SER A 324 3.54 -11.50 0.15
N LEU A 325 4.33 -12.16 1.00
CA LEU A 325 5.75 -11.84 1.16
C LEU A 325 6.51 -11.88 -0.18
N ALA A 326 6.14 -12.78 -1.10
CA ALA A 326 6.74 -12.87 -2.43
C ALA A 326 6.44 -11.64 -3.29
N GLU A 327 5.17 -11.18 -3.32
CA GLU A 327 4.76 -9.99 -4.07
C GLU A 327 5.50 -8.74 -3.56
N ALA A 328 5.52 -8.53 -2.24
CA ALA A 328 6.21 -7.41 -1.61
C ALA A 328 7.73 -7.45 -1.80
N SER A 329 8.33 -8.65 -1.73
CA SER A 329 9.77 -8.82 -1.99
C SER A 329 10.10 -8.50 -3.44
N GLN A 330 9.22 -8.87 -4.38
CA GLN A 330 9.38 -8.53 -5.79
C GLN A 330 9.30 -7.01 -6.03
N ASP A 331 8.34 -6.31 -5.42
CA ASP A 331 8.25 -4.84 -5.56
C ASP A 331 9.48 -4.13 -5.01
N HIS A 332 9.95 -4.55 -3.84
CA HIS A 332 11.14 -3.93 -3.24
C HIS A 332 12.41 -4.28 -4.02
N TYR A 333 12.54 -5.50 -4.53
CA TYR A 333 13.63 -5.85 -5.43
C TYR A 333 13.64 -4.99 -6.69
N LEU A 334 12.49 -4.81 -7.34
CA LEU A 334 12.39 -3.91 -8.50
C LEU A 334 12.76 -2.47 -8.12
N ASN A 335 12.36 -1.99 -6.94
CA ASN A 335 12.78 -0.69 -6.42
C ASN A 335 14.31 -0.59 -6.26
N LEU A 336 14.98 -1.64 -5.77
CA LEU A 336 16.45 -1.67 -5.70
C LEU A 336 17.09 -1.59 -7.09
N LEU A 337 16.51 -2.27 -8.09
CA LEU A 337 16.96 -2.17 -9.48
C LEU A 337 16.73 -0.77 -10.07
N VAL A 338 15.63 -0.11 -9.72
CA VAL A 338 15.37 1.29 -10.08
C VAL A 338 16.50 2.20 -9.55
N GLN A 339 16.82 2.08 -8.26
CA GLN A 339 17.90 2.89 -7.67
C GLN A 339 19.25 2.61 -8.33
N ARG A 340 19.54 1.33 -8.64
CA ARG A 340 20.75 0.93 -9.36
C ARG A 340 20.81 1.51 -10.77
N ALA A 341 19.74 1.40 -11.55
CA ALA A 341 19.67 1.92 -12.92
C ALA A 341 19.89 3.44 -12.98
N ILE A 342 19.31 4.18 -12.03
CA ILE A 342 19.53 5.63 -11.89
C ILE A 342 20.99 5.93 -11.53
N ALA A 343 21.55 5.23 -10.54
CA ALA A 343 22.91 5.48 -10.07
C ALA A 343 23.98 5.16 -11.12
N GLU A 344 23.79 4.09 -11.90
CA GLU A 344 24.70 3.65 -12.95
C GLU A 344 24.45 4.37 -14.29
N GLY A 345 23.31 5.04 -14.45
CA GLY A 345 22.89 5.62 -15.74
C GLY A 345 22.71 4.57 -16.84
N ALA A 346 22.40 3.33 -16.46
CA ALA A 346 22.38 2.17 -17.33
C ALA A 346 21.06 1.40 -17.25
N THR A 347 20.77 0.62 -18.28
CA THR A 347 19.64 -0.32 -18.27
C THR A 347 20.02 -1.57 -17.49
N VAL A 348 19.14 -2.00 -16.57
CA VAL A 348 19.34 -3.18 -15.72
C VAL A 348 18.20 -4.17 -15.96
N THR A 349 18.52 -5.45 -16.11
CA THR A 349 17.53 -6.52 -16.24
C THR A 349 17.36 -7.22 -14.90
N ALA A 350 16.11 -7.47 -14.51
CA ALA A 350 15.77 -8.22 -13.33
C ALA A 350 16.07 -9.71 -13.50
N GLU A 351 16.64 -10.31 -12.49
CA GLU A 351 16.92 -11.74 -12.44
C GLU A 351 15.84 -12.47 -11.64
N LYS A 352 15.67 -13.76 -11.91
CA LYS A 352 14.78 -14.64 -11.14
C LYS A 352 15.24 -14.71 -9.69
N GLN A 353 14.32 -14.48 -8.75
CA GLN A 353 14.60 -14.49 -7.31
C GLN A 353 14.03 -15.73 -6.60
N ALA A 354 14.46 -15.97 -5.36
CA ALA A 354 14.07 -17.14 -4.55
C ALA A 354 12.55 -17.26 -4.32
N TRP A 355 11.82 -16.15 -4.38
CA TRP A 355 10.37 -16.08 -4.22
C TRP A 355 9.56 -16.23 -5.50
N HIS A 356 10.22 -16.47 -6.63
CA HIS A 356 9.51 -16.79 -7.87
C HIS A 356 8.86 -18.18 -7.74
N PRO A 357 7.63 -18.36 -8.24
CA PRO A 357 7.00 -19.68 -8.26
C PRO A 357 7.93 -20.74 -8.86
N ARG A 358 7.99 -21.91 -8.21
CA ARG A 358 8.65 -23.08 -8.80
C ARG A 358 7.83 -23.48 -10.03
N SER A 359 8.52 -23.58 -11.18
CA SER A 359 7.96 -23.99 -12.47
C SER A 359 7.44 -25.42 -12.43
#